data_AF-A0A8H3AM74-F1
#
_entry.id   AF-A0A8H3AM74-F1
#
_cell.length_a   1.000
_cell.length_b   1.000
_cell.length_c   1.000
_cell.angle_alpha   90.00
_cell.angle_beta   90.00
_cell.angle_gamma   90.00
#
_symmetry.space_group_name_H-M   'P 1'
#
loop_
_entity.id
_entity.type
_entity.pdbx_description
1 polymer ?
#
loop_
_entity_poly.entity_id
_entity_poly.type
_entity_poly.pdbx_seq_one_letter_code
_entity_poly.pdbx_strand_id
1 'polypeptide(L)'
;MIGAGWLFLFAVLMAAGLLFTMVFFIIMFSDLECDYINPIDLCNKLNAFVLPEMGAHAFLTFLFLVSFQWIALLLNLPLVAFNVNKVRQNSHTYDATEIFRTLSQHKKESFIKLGFYLLSFFYYLYRMILALISE
;
A
#
# COMPACT_ATOMS: atom_id res chain seq x y z
N MET A 1 -9.64 21.25 17.99
CA MET A 1 -10.00 20.19 17.02
C MET A 1 -9.26 20.28 15.69
N ILE A 2 -8.47 21.35 15.48
CA ILE A 2 -7.61 21.67 14.30
C ILE A 2 -6.59 20.57 13.88
N GLY A 3 -6.48 19.43 14.58
CA GLY A 3 -5.51 18.37 14.23
C GLY A 3 -6.06 17.29 13.30
N ALA A 4 -7.37 17.03 13.32
CA ALA A 4 -7.97 15.88 12.64
C ALA A 4 -8.08 16.11 11.13
N GLY A 5 -8.47 17.32 10.69
CA GLY A 5 -8.57 17.66 9.27
C GLY A 5 -7.23 17.50 8.54
N TRP A 6 -6.15 18.05 9.11
CA TRP A 6 -4.80 17.93 8.55
C TRP A 6 -4.27 16.50 8.51
N LEU A 7 -4.57 15.70 9.54
CA LEU A 7 -4.19 14.30 9.56
C LEU A 7 -4.88 13.50 8.44
N PHE A 8 -6.19 13.71 8.25
CA PHE A 8 -6.90 13.01 7.20
C PHE A 8 -6.56 13.52 5.80
N LEU A 9 -6.25 14.81 5.66
CA LEU A 9 -5.69 15.35 4.40
C LEU A 9 -4.37 14.65 4.06
N PHE A 10 -3.45 14.55 5.03
CA PHE A 10 -2.20 13.81 4.85
C PHE A 10 -2.46 12.34 4.52
N ALA A 11 -3.42 11.69 5.19
CA ALA A 11 -3.79 10.31 4.92
C ALA A 11 -4.33 10.09 3.50
N VAL A 12 -5.14 11.02 2.98
CA VAL A 12 -5.66 10.98 1.61
C VAL A 12 -4.52 11.10 0.60
N LEU A 13 -3.58 12.03 0.81
CA LEU A 13 -2.41 12.20 -0.07
C LEU A 13 -1.51 10.96 -0.07
N MET A 14 -1.24 10.39 1.11
CA MET A 14 -0.47 9.16 1.25
C MET A 14 -1.18 7.96 0.59
N ALA A 15 -2.49 7.82 0.80
CA ALA A 15 -3.29 6.77 0.17
C ALA A 15 -3.30 6.89 -1.36
N ALA A 16 -3.34 8.11 -1.91
CA ALA A 16 -3.21 8.33 -3.35
C ALA A 16 -1.84 7.87 -3.89
N GLY A 17 -0.75 8.17 -3.18
CA GLY A 17 0.59 7.69 -3.53
C GLY A 17 0.71 6.16 -3.47
N LEU A 18 0.14 5.54 -2.45
CA LEU A 18 0.09 4.06 -2.32
C LEU A 18 -0.74 3.42 -3.43
N LEU A 19 -1.88 4.01 -3.79
CA LEU A 19 -2.70 3.58 -4.93
C LEU A 19 -1.91 3.61 -6.24
N PHE A 20 -1.23 4.73 -6.50
CA PHE A 20 -0.40 4.86 -7.70
C PHE A 20 0.71 3.82 -7.74
N THR A 21 1.35 3.56 -6.60
CA THR A 21 2.38 2.51 -6.47
C THR A 21 1.82 1.12 -6.76
N MET A 22 0.61 0.79 -6.28
CA MET A 22 -0.03 -0.50 -6.59
C MET A 22 -0.39 -0.64 -8.07
N VAL A 23 -0.89 0.43 -8.70
CA VAL A 23 -1.14 0.45 -10.15
C VAL A 23 0.16 0.25 -10.92
N PHE A 24 1.24 0.92 -10.53
CA PHE A 24 2.57 0.71 -11.10
C PHE A 24 3.02 -0.75 -10.99
N PHE A 25 2.83 -1.41 -9.84
CA PHE A 25 3.16 -2.84 -9.69
C PHE A 25 2.35 -3.73 -10.63
N ILE A 26 1.04 -3.47 -10.78
CA ILE A 26 0.18 -4.24 -11.66
C ILE A 26 0.60 -4.08 -13.12
N ILE A 27 0.91 -2.85 -13.57
CA ILE A 27 1.40 -2.59 -14.93
C ILE A 27 2.72 -3.34 -15.15
N MET A 28 3.66 -3.25 -14.22
CA MET A 28 4.95 -3.94 -14.34
C MET A 28 4.82 -5.46 -14.38
N PHE A 29 3.90 -6.05 -13.60
CA PHE A 29 3.59 -7.48 -13.73
C PHE A 29 2.93 -7.82 -15.07
N SER A 30 2.06 -6.95 -15.59
CA SER A 30 1.45 -7.12 -16.92
C SER A 30 2.48 -7.00 -18.04
N ASP A 31 3.43 -6.08 -17.93
CA ASP A 31 4.52 -5.94 -18.90
C ASP A 31 5.42 -7.18 -18.91
N LEU A 32 5.63 -7.81 -17.75
CA LEU A 32 6.33 -9.10 -17.66
C LEU A 32 5.52 -10.24 -18.30
N GLU A 33 4.19 -10.31 -18.09
CA GLU A 33 3.32 -11.32 -18.71
C GLU A 33 3.30 -11.23 -20.24
N CYS A 34 3.47 -10.02 -20.78
CA CYS A 34 3.51 -9.76 -22.22
C CYS A 34 4.94 -9.79 -22.81
N ASP A 35 5.94 -10.24 -22.03
CA ASP A 35 7.36 -10.27 -22.41
C ASP A 35 7.94 -8.91 -22.86
N TYR A 36 7.38 -7.79 -22.36
CA TYR A 36 7.87 -6.43 -22.66
C TYR A 36 9.10 -6.02 -21.83
N ILE A 37 9.33 -6.66 -20.68
CA ILE A 37 10.43 -6.34 -19.76
C ILE A 37 11.13 -7.61 -19.26
N ASN A 38 12.44 -7.53 -19.02
CA ASN A 38 13.18 -8.64 -18.45
C ASN A 38 12.83 -8.83 -16.94
N PRO A 39 12.81 -10.08 -16.45
CA PRO A 39 12.52 -10.38 -15.04
C PRO A 39 13.52 -9.74 -14.07
N ILE A 40 14.79 -9.58 -14.47
CA ILE A 40 15.83 -8.94 -13.65
C ILE A 40 15.55 -7.45 -13.48
N ASP A 41 15.23 -6.76 -14.58
CA ASP A 41 14.91 -5.33 -14.56
C ASP A 41 13.65 -5.04 -13.75
N LEU A 42 12.65 -5.92 -13.87
CA LEU A 42 11.44 -5.89 -13.05
C LEU A 42 11.78 -6.00 -11.55
N CYS A 43 12.52 -7.05 -11.15
CA CYS A 43 12.81 -7.28 -9.73
C CYS A 43 13.61 -6.13 -9.12
N ASN A 44 14.59 -5.58 -9.85
CA ASN A 44 15.36 -4.42 -9.40
C ASN A 44 14.48 -3.17 -9.19
N LYS A 45 13.56 -2.90 -10.12
CA LYS A 45 12.62 -1.78 -10.00
C LYS A 45 11.64 -2.01 -8.84
N LEU A 46 10.97 -3.16 -8.80
CA LEU A 46 9.94 -3.43 -7.79
C LEU A 46 10.54 -3.46 -6.38
N ASN A 47 11.68 -4.13 -6.17
CA ASN A 47 12.30 -4.21 -4.85
C ASN A 47 12.66 -2.84 -4.27
N ALA A 48 13.01 -1.86 -5.12
CA ALA A 48 13.26 -0.49 -4.68
C ALA A 48 12.00 0.20 -4.12
N PHE A 49 10.80 -0.20 -4.57
CA PHE A 49 9.53 0.37 -4.13
C PHE A 49 8.80 -0.45 -3.05
N VAL A 50 9.10 -1.75 -2.89
CA VAL A 50 8.44 -2.59 -1.88
C VAL A 50 8.65 -2.07 -0.46
N LEU A 51 9.90 -1.78 -0.08
CA LEU A 51 10.20 -1.29 1.27
C LEU A 51 9.60 0.10 1.55
N PRO A 52 9.73 1.10 0.64
CA PRO A 52 9.04 2.37 0.78
C PRO A 52 7.52 2.25 0.90
N GLU A 53 6.88 1.36 0.14
CA GLU A 53 5.43 1.15 0.19
C GLU A 53 4.98 0.61 1.55
N MET A 54 5.62 -0.46 2.03
CA MET A 54 5.31 -1.06 3.33
C MET A 54 5.62 -0.08 4.48
N GLY A 55 6.71 0.67 4.37
CA GLY A 55 7.10 1.70 5.32
C GLY A 55 6.11 2.86 5.37
N ALA A 56 5.67 3.35 4.22
CA ALA A 56 4.67 4.42 4.11
C ALA A 56 3.32 4.01 4.71
N HIS A 57 2.87 2.77 4.45
CA HIS A 57 1.63 2.26 5.02
C HIS A 57 1.73 2.05 6.55
N ALA A 58 2.86 1.51 7.03
CA ALA A 58 3.10 1.35 8.46
C ALA A 58 3.16 2.70 9.18
N PHE A 59 3.83 3.70 8.57
CA PHE A 59 3.89 5.06 9.09
C PHE A 59 2.50 5.71 9.18
N LEU A 60 1.68 5.56 8.14
CA LEU A 60 0.29 6.05 8.16
C LEU A 60 -0.52 5.40 9.28
N THR A 61 -0.37 4.09 9.46
CA THR A 61 -1.07 3.35 10.54
C THR A 61 -0.59 3.80 11.92
N PHE A 62 0.70 4.09 12.08
CA PHE A 62 1.26 4.64 13.31
C PHE A 62 0.71 6.04 13.63
N LEU A 63 0.51 6.90 12.63
CA LEU A 63 -0.14 8.21 12.84
C LEU A 63 -1.58 8.07 13.32
N PHE A 64 -2.34 7.09 12.80
CA PHE A 64 -3.69 6.80 13.29
C PHE A 64 -3.69 6.27 14.73
N LEU A 65 -2.65 5.53 15.14
CA LEU A 65 -2.46 5.06 16.51
C LEU A 65 -2.26 6.24 17.47
N VAL A 66 -1.31 7.14 17.15
CA VAL A 66 -1.00 8.33 17.98
C VAL A 66 -2.20 9.27 18.08
N SER A 67 -3.01 9.32 17.03
CA SER A 67 -4.19 10.19 16.96
C SER A 67 -5.47 9.53 17.45
N PHE A 68 -5.37 8.36 18.09
CA PHE A 68 -6.47 7.60 18.69
C PHE A 68 -7.65 7.33 17.74
N GLN A 69 -7.37 7.15 16.45
CA GLN A 69 -8.39 6.85 15.45
C GLN A 69 -8.63 5.35 15.33
N TRP A 70 -9.37 4.78 16.28
CA TRP A 70 -9.56 3.34 16.41
C TRP A 70 -10.14 2.64 15.17
N ILE A 71 -11.11 3.26 14.49
CA ILE A 71 -11.73 2.65 13.30
C ILE A 71 -10.75 2.61 12.13
N ALA A 72 -10.01 3.70 11.89
CA ALA A 72 -8.98 3.75 10.85
C ALA A 72 -7.84 2.77 11.15
N LEU A 73 -7.41 2.69 12.42
CA LEU A 73 -6.40 1.75 12.87
C LEU A 73 -6.81 0.30 12.58
N LEU A 74 -8.01 -0.09 13.01
CA LEU A 74 -8.51 -1.47 12.86
C LEU A 74 -8.64 -1.84 11.39
N LEU A 75 -9.04 -0.92 10.52
CA LEU A 75 -9.09 -1.14 9.08
C LEU A 75 -7.69 -1.47 8.50
N ASN A 76 -6.64 -0.75 8.91
CA ASN A 76 -5.27 -0.92 8.39
C ASN A 76 -4.48 -2.07 9.04
N LEU A 77 -4.88 -2.49 10.23
CA LEU A 77 -4.15 -3.48 11.04
C LEU A 77 -3.94 -4.83 10.33
N PRO A 78 -4.93 -5.42 9.63
CA PRO A 78 -4.75 -6.67 8.91
C PRO A 78 -3.67 -6.58 7.82
N LEU A 79 -3.64 -5.47 7.08
CA LEU A 79 -2.67 -5.27 6.02
C LEU A 79 -1.26 -5.01 6.58
N VAL A 80 -1.15 -4.23 7.66
CA VAL A 80 0.13 -4.05 8.36
C VAL A 80 0.64 -5.37 8.92
N ALA A 81 -0.22 -6.17 9.57
CA ALA A 81 0.18 -7.47 10.11
C ALA A 81 0.68 -8.42 9.00
N PHE A 82 -0.01 -8.44 7.87
CA PHE A 82 0.43 -9.19 6.69
C PHE A 82 1.81 -8.73 6.19
N ASN A 83 1.99 -7.41 6.04
CA ASN A 83 3.25 -6.82 5.61
C ASN A 83 4.38 -7.10 6.61
N VAL A 84 4.15 -6.96 7.91
CA VAL A 84 5.14 -7.26 8.97
C VAL A 84 5.55 -8.72 8.93
N ASN A 85 4.60 -9.64 8.78
CA ASN A 85 4.90 -11.06 8.66
C ASN A 85 5.78 -11.35 7.42
N LYS A 86 5.51 -10.67 6.30
CA LYS A 86 6.30 -10.79 5.06
C LYS A 86 7.73 -10.27 5.22
N VAL A 87 7.94 -9.15 5.92
CA VAL A 87 9.29 -8.65 6.26
C VAL A 87 10.01 -9.63 7.17
N ARG A 88 9.33 -10.13 8.22
CA ARG A 88 9.91 -11.07 9.19
C ARG A 88 10.39 -12.37 8.53
N GLN A 89 9.66 -12.84 7.52
CA GLN A 89 10.02 -14.03 6.75
C GLN A 89 11.10 -13.77 5.68
N ASN A 90 11.62 -12.54 5.56
CA ASN A 90 12.54 -12.10 4.50
C ASN A 90 12.03 -12.39 3.07
N SER A 91 10.72 -12.57 2.90
CA SER A 91 10.08 -12.86 1.61
C SER A 91 9.50 -11.59 0.96
N HIS A 92 10.15 -10.45 1.20
CA HIS A 92 9.74 -9.16 0.65
C HIS A 92 10.41 -8.85 -0.69
N THR A 93 11.54 -9.48 -0.99
CA THR A 93 12.24 -9.33 -2.27
C THR A 93 11.68 -10.27 -3.33
N TYR A 94 11.48 -9.74 -4.53
CA TYR A 94 11.20 -10.54 -5.73
C TYR A 94 12.50 -11.14 -6.26
N ASP A 95 12.45 -12.44 -6.59
CA ASP A 95 13.55 -13.19 -7.21
C ASP A 95 13.23 -13.45 -8.68
N ALA A 96 14.15 -13.05 -9.56
CA ALA A 96 14.01 -13.17 -11.01
C ALA A 96 13.93 -14.63 -11.48
N THR A 97 14.46 -15.60 -10.74
CA THR A 97 14.40 -17.02 -11.14
C THR A 97 13.04 -17.65 -10.88
N GLU A 98 12.30 -17.16 -9.88
CA GLU A 98 10.98 -17.69 -9.51
C GLU A 98 9.81 -16.80 -9.93
N ILE A 99 10.09 -15.58 -10.41
CA ILE A 99 9.06 -14.55 -10.64
C ILE A 99 7.94 -15.02 -11.57
N PHE A 100 8.25 -15.78 -12.63
CA PHE A 100 7.24 -16.31 -13.55
C PHE A 100 6.34 -17.37 -12.91
N ARG A 101 6.87 -18.16 -11.96
CA ARG A 101 6.12 -19.20 -11.25
C ARG A 101 5.16 -18.59 -10.22
N THR A 102 5.57 -17.50 -9.57
CA THR A 102 4.78 -16.83 -8.52
C THR A 102 4.04 -15.58 -9.00
N LEU A 103 4.13 -15.26 -10.30
CA LEU A 103 3.58 -14.05 -10.92
C LEU A 103 2.09 -13.86 -10.64
N SER A 104 1.29 -14.91 -10.87
CA SER A 104 -0.15 -14.89 -10.67
C SER A 104 -0.53 -14.63 -9.20
N GLN A 105 0.26 -15.14 -8.26
CA GLN A 105 0.07 -14.91 -6.83
C GLN A 105 0.42 -13.47 -6.45
N HIS A 106 1.56 -12.94 -6.90
CA HIS A 106 1.99 -11.57 -6.62
C HIS A 106 1.08 -10.53 -7.26
N LYS A 107 0.62 -10.76 -8.50
CA LYS A 107 -0.37 -9.93 -9.17
C LYS A 107 -1.68 -9.90 -8.39
N LYS A 108 -2.17 -11.05 -7.93
CA LYS A 108 -3.38 -11.13 -7.09
C LYS A 108 -3.21 -10.39 -5.76
N GLU A 109 -2.04 -10.51 -5.11
CA GLU A 109 -1.72 -9.75 -3.90
C GLU A 109 -1.78 -8.24 -4.17
N SER A 110 -1.15 -7.75 -5.25
CA SER A 110 -1.20 -6.33 -5.63
C SER A 110 -2.62 -5.84 -5.94
N PHE A 111 -3.45 -6.67 -6.57
CA PHE A 111 -4.88 -6.34 -6.79
C PHE A 111 -5.67 -6.24 -5.49
N ILE A 112 -5.43 -7.14 -4.53
CA ILE A 112 -6.08 -7.08 -3.22
C ILE A 112 -5.64 -5.81 -2.48
N LYS A 113 -4.34 -5.49 -2.49
CA LYS A 113 -3.80 -4.25 -1.89
C LYS A 113 -4.37 -3.00 -2.56
N LEU A 114 -4.49 -2.99 -3.90
CA LEU A 114 -5.14 -1.91 -4.64
C LEU A 114 -6.58 -1.70 -4.16
N GLY A 115 -7.38 -2.77 -4.08
CA GLY A 115 -8.76 -2.69 -3.60
C GLY A 115 -8.85 -2.18 -2.16
N PHE A 116 -7.94 -2.64 -1.30
CA PHE A 116 -7.85 -2.18 0.09
C PHE A 116 -7.51 -0.67 0.17
N TYR A 117 -6.52 -0.20 -0.58
CA TYR A 117 -6.16 1.22 -0.62
C TYR A 117 -7.25 2.09 -1.22
N LEU A 118 -8.01 1.57 -2.20
CA LEU A 118 -9.13 2.30 -2.79
C LEU A 118 -10.26 2.51 -1.78
N LEU A 119 -10.64 1.45 -1.05
CA LEU A 119 -11.64 1.55 0.02
C LEU A 119 -11.17 2.48 1.15
N SER A 120 -9.91 2.36 1.55
CA SER A 120 -9.30 3.22 2.57
C SER A 120 -9.25 4.68 2.13
N PHE A 121 -8.98 4.95 0.85
CA PHE A 121 -8.97 6.30 0.28
C PHE A 121 -10.34 6.99 0.43
N PHE A 122 -11.42 6.33 0.03
CA PHE A 122 -12.77 6.88 0.20
C PHE A 122 -13.15 7.06 1.67
N TYR A 123 -12.73 6.14 2.54
CA TYR A 123 -12.93 6.28 3.97
C TYR A 123 -12.18 7.49 4.55
N TYR A 124 -10.91 7.70 4.20
CA TYR A 124 -10.14 8.86 4.66
C TYR A 124 -10.73 10.18 4.14
N LEU A 125 -11.19 10.19 2.89
CA LEU A 125 -11.86 11.34 2.29
C LEU A 125 -13.14 11.69 3.05
N TYR A 126 -13.99 10.70 3.34
CA TYR A 126 -15.19 10.89 4.15
C TYR A 126 -14.87 11.45 5.55
N ARG A 127 -13.88 10.86 6.24
CA ARG A 127 -13.45 11.32 7.57
C ARG A 127 -12.84 12.72 7.54
N MET A 128 -12.12 13.07 6.48
CA MET A 128 -11.59 14.42 6.26
C MET A 128 -12.72 15.45 6.15
N ILE A 129 -13.75 15.17 5.33
CA ILE A 129 -14.90 16.06 5.16
C ILE A 129 -15.64 16.25 6.49
N LEU A 130 -15.90 15.16 7.22
CA LEU A 130 -16.54 15.26 8.55
C LEU A 130 -15.70 16.06 9.54
N ALA A 131 -14.38 15.87 9.55
CA ALA A 131 -13.49 16.63 10.42
C ALA A 131 -13.55 18.12 10.07
N LEU A 132 -13.56 18.48 8.78
CA LEU A 132 -13.63 19.86 8.32
C LEU A 132 -14.98 20.53 8.59
N ILE A 133 -16.09 19.79 8.51
CA ILE A 133 -17.44 20.31 8.82
C ILE A 133 -17.64 20.49 10.33
N SER A 134 -16.97 19.67 11.15
CA SER A 134 -17.07 19.74 12.62
C SER A 134 -16.05 20.68 13.27
N GLU A 135 -15.17 21.29 12.47
CA GLU A 135 -14.34 22.44 12.84
C GLU A 135 -15.12 23.75 12.65
#